data_AF-A0A3D4JV57-F1
#
_entry.id   AF-A0A3D4JV57-F1
#
_cell.length_a   1.000
_cell.length_b   1.000
_cell.length_c   1.000
_cell.angle_alpha   90.00
_cell.angle_beta   90.00
_cell.angle_gamma   90.00
#
_symmetry.space_group_name_H-M   'P 1'
#
loop_
_entity.id
_entity.type
_entity.pdbx_description
1 polymer ?
#
loop_
_entity_poly.entity_id
_entity_poly.type
_entity_poly.pdbx_seq_one_letter_code
_entity_poly.pdbx_strand_id
1 'polypeptide(L)'
;SNFHEMCDFLANCDQDFRSIIENHGYPPMWNRENTFETVVHIILEQQVSLASALAALHKLKEKITEITPENILSLTDAEMRECYVSRQKNAYIKSLANSMLEGKINLEKFQEMSDEKIRETLIRLKGIGNWTIDI
;
A
#
# COMPACT_ATOMS: atom_id res chain seq x y z
N SER A 1 9.79 1.11 19.50
CA SER A 1 9.24 -0.05 18.78
C SER A 1 9.69 -1.30 19.52
N ASN A 2 8.77 -2.20 19.87
CA ASN A 2 9.01 -3.50 20.54
C ASN A 2 9.51 -4.58 19.54
N PHE A 3 9.82 -4.20 18.29
CA PHE A 3 10.00 -5.19 17.22
C PHE A 3 11.09 -6.24 17.49
N HIS A 4 12.27 -5.83 17.97
CA HIS A 4 13.33 -6.78 18.29
C HIS A 4 12.94 -7.70 19.46
N GLU A 5 12.24 -7.18 20.47
CA GLU A 5 11.71 -7.99 21.58
C GLU A 5 10.71 -9.06 21.08
N MET A 6 9.86 -8.73 20.09
CA MET A 6 8.98 -9.70 19.45
C MET A 6 9.74 -10.73 18.60
N CYS A 7 10.78 -10.30 17.87
CA CYS A 7 11.66 -11.20 17.14
C CYS A 7 12.36 -12.18 18.08
N ASP A 8 12.87 -11.69 19.22
CA ASP A 8 13.52 -12.50 20.24
C ASP A 8 12.54 -13.49 20.88
N PHE A 9 11.30 -13.06 21.13
CA PHE A 9 10.25 -13.95 21.61
C PHE A 9 10.01 -15.11 20.62
N LEU A 10 9.87 -14.82 19.33
CA LEU A 10 9.68 -15.85 18.30
C LEU A 10 10.90 -16.76 18.15
N ALA A 11 12.12 -16.20 18.17
CA ALA A 11 13.36 -16.96 18.13
C ALA A 11 13.59 -17.84 19.38
N ASN A 12 12.95 -17.50 20.50
CA ASN A 12 12.92 -18.36 21.68
C ASN A 12 11.92 -19.51 21.57
N CYS A 13 10.88 -19.36 20.75
CA CYS A 13 9.88 -20.38 20.50
C CYS A 13 10.27 -21.33 19.34
N ASP A 14 11.09 -20.85 18.38
CA ASP A 14 11.41 -21.57 17.14
C ASP A 14 12.90 -21.43 16.77
N GLN A 15 13.55 -22.59 16.55
CA GLN A 15 14.97 -22.66 16.23
C GLN A 15 15.28 -22.13 14.82
N ASP A 16 14.34 -22.23 13.87
CA ASP A 16 14.54 -21.72 12.51
C ASP A 16 14.58 -20.18 12.53
N PHE A 17 13.69 -19.53 13.30
CA PHE A 17 13.74 -18.08 13.48
C PHE A 17 15.01 -17.62 14.19
N ARG A 18 15.48 -18.36 15.19
CA ARG A 18 16.77 -18.08 15.84
C ARG A 18 17.91 -18.12 14.85
N SER A 19 17.98 -19.16 14.01
CA SER A 19 19.04 -19.32 13.02
C SER A 19 19.03 -18.18 11.98
N ILE A 20 17.85 -17.70 11.57
CA ILE A 20 17.72 -16.57 10.65
C ILE A 20 18.32 -15.30 11.27
N ILE A 21 17.99 -14.99 12.53
CA ILE A 21 18.50 -13.79 13.21
C ILE A 21 20.01 -13.88 13.42
N GLU A 22 20.54 -15.04 13.82
CA GLU A 22 21.98 -15.23 14.02
C GLU A 22 22.78 -15.07 12.72
N ASN A 23 22.24 -15.56 11.60
CA ASN A 23 22.95 -15.55 10.30
C ASN A 23 22.76 -14.26 9.50
N HIS A 24 21.62 -13.58 9.65
CA HIS A 24 21.24 -12.44 8.79
C HIS A 24 20.92 -11.16 9.57
N GLY A 25 20.91 -11.21 10.91
CA GLY A 25 20.48 -10.10 11.77
C GLY A 25 18.97 -9.95 11.81
N TYR A 26 18.52 -8.91 12.52
CA TYR A 26 17.10 -8.57 12.57
C TYR A 26 16.61 -8.09 11.20
N PRO A 27 15.43 -8.54 10.73
CA PRO A 27 14.85 -7.96 9.54
C PRO A 27 14.59 -6.47 9.78
N PRO A 28 14.60 -5.63 8.74
CA PRO A 28 14.15 -4.26 8.88
C PRO A 28 12.63 -4.24 9.16
N MET A 29 12.19 -3.27 9.95
CA MET A 29 10.76 -3.03 10.14
C MET A 29 10.23 -2.27 8.93
N TRP A 30 9.50 -2.96 8.06
CA TRP A 30 8.86 -2.38 6.89
C TRP A 30 7.58 -1.66 7.30
N ASN A 31 7.71 -0.44 7.85
CA ASN A 31 6.56 0.42 8.12
C ASN A 31 6.41 1.44 7.00
N ARG A 32 5.19 1.64 6.51
CA ARG A 32 4.83 2.70 5.56
C ARG A 32 3.75 3.54 6.20
N GLU A 33 3.83 4.86 6.03
CA GLU A 33 2.78 5.75 6.52
C GLU A 33 1.45 5.47 5.79
N ASN A 34 0.33 5.54 6.51
CA ASN A 34 -1.02 5.35 5.96
C ASN A 34 -1.47 6.56 5.12
N THR A 35 -0.79 6.81 4.02
CA THR A 35 -1.11 7.88 3.07
C THR A 35 -1.78 7.34 1.81
N PHE A 36 -2.48 8.20 1.08
CA PHE A 36 -3.06 7.84 -0.22
C PHE A 36 -1.97 7.36 -1.20
N GLU A 37 -0.80 8.00 -1.20
CA GLU A 37 0.34 7.58 -2.01
C GLU A 37 0.79 6.15 -1.69
N THR A 38 0.88 5.79 -0.40
CA THR A 38 1.24 4.43 0.02
C THR A 38 0.28 3.39 -0.56
N VAL A 39 -1.02 3.63 -0.48
CA VAL A 39 -2.03 2.70 -1.02
C VAL A 39 -1.94 2.63 -2.55
N VAL A 40 -1.72 3.76 -3.23
CA VAL A 40 -1.46 3.77 -4.67
C VAL A 40 -0.22 2.94 -5.00
N HIS A 41 0.86 3.08 -4.24
CA HIS A 41 2.09 2.32 -4.45
C HIS A 41 1.87 0.80 -4.28
N ILE A 42 1.12 0.38 -3.25
CA ILE A 42 0.74 -1.03 -3.04
C ILE A 42 -0.08 -1.56 -4.23
N ILE A 43 -1.03 -0.78 -4.75
CA ILE A 43 -1.78 -1.16 -5.96
C ILE A 43 -0.84 -1.30 -7.17
N LEU A 44 0.18 -0.44 -7.30
CA LEU A 44 1.17 -0.52 -8.36
C LEU A 44 2.09 -1.74 -8.23
N GLU A 45 2.36 -2.23 -7.01
CA GLU A 45 3.17 -3.44 -6.73
C GLU A 45 2.46 -4.75 -7.12
N GLN A 46 1.14 -4.75 -7.29
CA GLN A 46 0.38 -5.96 -7.62
C GLN A 46 0.88 -6.63 -8.93
N GLN A 47 1.24 -7.92 -8.86
CA GLN A 47 1.61 -8.78 -9.99
C GLN A 47 2.78 -8.28 -10.86
N VAL A 48 3.66 -7.44 -10.31
CA VAL A 48 4.85 -6.91 -11.00
C VAL A 48 6.06 -6.88 -10.08
N SER A 49 7.24 -6.60 -10.62
CA SER A 49 8.43 -6.38 -9.78
C SER A 49 8.34 -5.05 -9.01
N LEU A 50 8.98 -4.99 -7.84
CA LEU A 50 9.09 -3.74 -7.05
C LEU A 50 9.73 -2.61 -7.87
N ALA A 51 10.73 -2.93 -8.70
CA ALA A 51 11.37 -1.95 -9.58
C ALA A 51 10.39 -1.38 -10.63
N SER A 52 9.51 -2.20 -11.19
CA SER A 52 8.48 -1.76 -12.13
C SER A 52 7.42 -0.89 -11.46
N ALA A 53 6.99 -1.25 -10.25
CA ALA A 53 6.03 -0.47 -9.48
C ALA A 53 6.59 0.90 -9.11
N LEU A 54 7.84 0.94 -8.64
CA LEU A 54 8.55 2.17 -8.31
C LEU A 54 8.72 3.08 -9.53
N ALA A 55 9.05 2.51 -10.70
CA ALA A 55 9.13 3.28 -11.94
C ALA A 55 7.79 3.92 -12.33
N ALA A 56 6.66 3.21 -12.16
CA ALA A 56 5.33 3.76 -12.39
C ALA A 56 4.99 4.89 -11.40
N LEU A 57 5.32 4.71 -10.11
CA LEU A 57 5.11 5.73 -9.09
C LEU A 57 5.92 6.99 -9.39
N HIS A 58 7.20 6.86 -9.73
CA HIS A 58 8.03 7.99 -10.14
C HIS A 58 7.46 8.69 -11.37
N LYS A 59 6.95 7.93 -12.35
CA LYS A 59 6.37 8.53 -13.56
C LYS A 59 5.10 9.34 -13.28
N LEU A 60 4.27 8.87 -12.34
CA LEU A 60 3.14 9.65 -11.84
C LEU A 60 3.62 10.93 -11.15
N LYS A 61 4.62 10.85 -10.27
CA LYS A 61 5.18 12.04 -9.59
C LYS A 61 5.80 13.05 -10.56
N GLU A 62 6.44 12.60 -11.64
CA GLU A 62 6.91 13.50 -12.69
C GLU A 62 5.76 14.26 -13.38
N LYS A 63 4.58 13.63 -13.49
CA LYS A 63 3.41 14.19 -14.18
C LYS A 63 2.60 15.14 -13.29
N ILE A 64 2.40 14.80 -12.01
CA ILE A 64 1.49 15.51 -11.09
C ILE A 64 2.14 16.03 -9.81
N THR A 65 3.46 15.86 -9.65
CA THR A 65 4.26 16.24 -8.48
C THR A 65 3.92 15.46 -7.21
N GLU A 66 2.69 15.59 -6.73
CA GLU A 66 2.18 14.95 -5.52
C GLU A 66 1.06 13.96 -5.86
N ILE A 67 1.10 12.78 -5.24
CA ILE A 67 0.07 11.75 -5.41
C ILE A 67 -1.05 12.03 -4.40
N THR A 68 -2.02 12.86 -4.82
CA THR A 68 -3.26 13.14 -4.08
C THR A 68 -4.48 12.61 -4.83
N PRO A 69 -5.62 12.37 -4.15
CA PRO A 69 -6.85 11.97 -4.82
C PRO A 69 -7.26 12.92 -5.96
N GLU A 70 -7.16 14.23 -5.74
CA GLU A 70 -7.51 15.27 -6.71
C GLU A 70 -6.58 15.23 -7.93
N ASN A 71 -5.27 15.14 -7.70
CA ASN A 71 -4.30 15.11 -8.79
C ASN A 71 -4.46 13.82 -9.63
N ILE A 72 -4.71 12.69 -9.00
CA ILE A 72 -4.97 11.42 -9.71
C ILE A 72 -6.24 11.51 -10.57
N LEU A 73 -7.31 12.12 -10.05
CA LEU A 73 -8.56 12.26 -10.80
C LEU A 73 -8.47 13.30 -11.92
N SER A 74 -7.51 14.23 -11.85
CA SER A 74 -7.23 15.15 -12.95
C SER A 74 -6.66 14.45 -14.20
N LEU A 75 -6.06 13.27 -14.05
CA LEU A 75 -5.43 12.53 -15.15
C LEU A 75 -6.42 11.73 -15.97
N THR A 76 -6.29 11.84 -17.29
CA THR A 76 -7.01 10.99 -18.24
C THR A 76 -6.49 9.54 -18.21
N ASP A 77 -7.29 8.61 -18.70
CA ASP A 77 -6.87 7.20 -18.78
C ASP A 77 -5.67 6.98 -19.72
N ALA A 78 -5.48 7.88 -20.70
CA ALA A 78 -4.32 7.89 -21.57
C ALA A 78 -3.06 8.30 -20.80
N GLU A 79 -3.13 9.38 -20.03
CA GLU A 79 -2.00 9.86 -19.21
C GLU A 79 -1.62 8.87 -18.10
N MET A 80 -2.61 8.21 -17.49
CA MET A 80 -2.35 7.13 -16.54
C MET A 80 -1.59 5.97 -17.20
N ARG A 81 -1.93 5.63 -18.45
CA ARG A 81 -1.23 4.59 -19.21
C ARG A 81 0.18 5.03 -19.62
N GLU A 82 0.39 6.30 -19.96
CA GLU A 82 1.73 6.88 -20.18
C GLU A 82 2.61 6.77 -18.93
N CYS A 83 2.00 6.80 -17.74
CA CYS A 83 2.66 6.56 -16.47
C CYS A 83 2.79 5.07 -16.10
N TYR A 84 2.69 4.17 -17.08
CA TYR A 84 2.79 2.71 -16.92
C TYR A 84 1.69 2.09 -16.04
N VAL A 85 0.60 2.81 -15.77
CA VAL A 85 -0.51 2.28 -14.99
C VAL A 85 -1.42 1.45 -15.89
N SER A 86 -1.64 0.19 -15.52
CA SER A 86 -2.57 -0.68 -16.26
C SER A 86 -4.01 -0.18 -16.14
N ARG A 87 -4.87 -0.54 -17.10
CA ARG A 87 -6.30 -0.18 -17.07
C ARG A 87 -6.98 -0.61 -15.76
N GLN A 88 -6.64 -1.79 -15.26
CA GLN A 88 -7.20 -2.34 -14.03
C GLN A 88 -6.74 -1.54 -12.81
N LYS A 89 -5.43 -1.28 -12.68
CA LYS A 89 -4.87 -0.48 -11.58
C LYS A 89 -5.39 0.96 -11.59
N ASN A 90 -5.51 1.57 -12.76
CA ASN A 90 -6.12 2.89 -12.92
C ASN A 90 -7.55 2.92 -12.36
N ALA A 91 -8.38 1.92 -12.69
CA ALA A 91 -9.74 1.84 -12.15
C ALA A 91 -9.76 1.74 -10.61
N TYR A 92 -8.80 1.03 -10.01
CA TYR A 92 -8.72 0.85 -8.55
C TYR A 92 -8.26 2.14 -7.87
N ILE A 93 -7.20 2.76 -8.40
CA ILE A 93 -6.66 4.03 -7.93
C ILE A 93 -7.72 5.14 -8.00
N LYS A 94 -8.44 5.25 -9.13
CA LYS A 94 -9.55 6.22 -9.26
C LYS A 94 -10.73 5.90 -8.35
N SER A 95 -11.05 4.63 -8.12
CA SER A 95 -12.11 4.24 -7.17
C SER A 95 -11.75 4.64 -5.73
N LEU A 96 -10.50 4.44 -5.33
CA LEU A 96 -9.98 4.85 -4.03
C LEU A 96 -10.01 6.37 -3.88
N ALA A 97 -9.51 7.11 -4.88
CA ALA A 97 -9.49 8.56 -4.89
C ALA A 97 -10.90 9.15 -4.70
N ASN A 98 -11.88 8.69 -5.49
CA ASN A 98 -13.27 9.12 -5.35
C ASN A 98 -13.83 8.79 -3.96
N SER A 99 -13.55 7.61 -3.43
CA SER A 99 -14.06 7.19 -2.11
C SER A 99 -13.49 8.04 -0.96
N MET A 100 -12.24 8.52 -1.09
CA MET A 100 -11.66 9.45 -0.13
C MET A 100 -12.27 10.84 -0.24
N LEU A 101 -12.44 11.37 -1.46
CA LEU A 101 -13.07 12.68 -1.67
C LEU A 101 -14.55 12.72 -1.27
N GLU A 102 -15.26 11.61 -1.43
CA GLU A 102 -16.64 11.44 -0.96
C GLU A 102 -16.74 11.21 0.56
N GLY A 103 -15.61 11.12 1.27
CA GLY A 103 -15.56 10.89 2.72
C GLY A 103 -15.95 9.46 3.15
N LYS A 104 -16.07 8.52 2.21
CA LYS A 104 -16.34 7.09 2.49
C LYS A 104 -15.13 6.40 3.10
N ILE A 105 -13.92 6.88 2.80
CA ILE A 105 -12.66 6.39 3.34
C ILE A 105 -11.86 7.55 3.91
N ASN A 106 -11.32 7.34 5.09
CA ASN A 106 -10.38 8.26 5.72
C ASN A 106 -9.26 7.42 6.36
N LEU A 107 -8.07 7.51 5.78
CA LEU A 107 -6.91 6.72 6.20
C LEU A 107 -6.37 7.14 7.57
N GLU A 108 -6.53 8.41 7.95
CA GLU A 108 -6.15 8.90 9.29
C GLU A 108 -7.01 8.25 10.36
N LYS A 109 -8.33 8.15 10.11
CA LYS A 109 -9.28 7.49 11.02
C LYS A 109 -9.04 6.00 11.17
N PHE A 110 -8.39 5.35 10.20
CA PHE A 110 -8.08 3.93 10.30
C PHE A 110 -7.14 3.62 11.46
N GLN A 111 -6.28 4.55 11.87
CA GLN A 111 -5.40 4.35 13.03
C GLN A 111 -6.18 4.16 14.35
N GLU A 112 -7.43 4.60 14.40
CA GLU A 112 -8.31 4.52 15.57
C GLU A 112 -9.34 3.38 15.47
N MET A 113 -9.35 2.65 14.35
CA MET A 113 -10.32 1.60 14.06
C MET A 113 -9.73 0.21 14.30
N SER A 114 -10.59 -0.77 14.55
CA SER A 114 -10.17 -2.18 14.59
C SER A 114 -9.93 -2.71 13.17
N ASP A 115 -8.98 -3.65 13.04
CA ASP A 115 -8.62 -4.30 11.77
C ASP A 115 -9.85 -4.86 11.03
N GLU A 116 -10.81 -5.48 11.72
CA GLU A 116 -12.07 -5.94 11.11
C GLU A 116 -12.85 -4.80 10.42
N LYS A 117 -12.96 -3.64 11.06
CA LYS A 117 -13.73 -2.51 10.49
C LYS A 117 -12.99 -1.86 9.32
N ILE A 118 -11.65 -1.83 9.38
CA ILE A 118 -10.82 -1.39 8.27
C ILE A 118 -11.02 -2.32 7.09
N ARG A 119 -10.96 -3.64 7.32
CA ARG A 119 -11.20 -4.67 6.30
C ARG A 119 -12.57 -4.55 5.66
N GLU A 120 -13.64 -4.45 6.46
CA GLU A 120 -15.00 -4.26 5.97
C GLU A 120 -15.14 -3.00 5.09
N THR A 121 -14.35 -1.97 5.38
CA THR A 121 -14.36 -0.72 4.62
C THR A 121 -13.61 -0.87 3.30
N LEU A 122 -12.41 -1.44 3.34
CA LEU A 122 -11.54 -1.59 2.18
C LEU A 122 -12.07 -2.64 1.19
N ILE A 123 -12.69 -3.73 1.65
CA ILE A 123 -13.19 -4.79 0.76
C ILE A 123 -14.35 -4.33 -0.13
N ARG A 124 -15.01 -3.22 0.22
CA ARG A 124 -16.05 -2.58 -0.59
C ARG A 124 -15.46 -1.81 -1.79
N LEU A 125 -14.15 -1.54 -1.78
CA LEU A 125 -13.49 -0.89 -2.90
C LEU A 125 -13.23 -1.88 -4.03
N LYS A 126 -13.57 -1.44 -5.25
CA LYS A 126 -13.31 -2.23 -6.45
C LYS A 126 -11.80 -2.42 -6.61
N GLY A 127 -11.35 -3.67 -6.54
CA GLY A 127 -9.95 -4.04 -6.76
C GLY A 127 -9.07 -4.11 -5.53
N ILE A 128 -9.62 -3.82 -4.34
CA ILE A 128 -8.94 -4.09 -3.08
C ILE A 128 -9.49 -5.40 -2.53
N GLY A 129 -8.70 -6.46 -2.66
CA GLY A 129 -9.01 -7.77 -2.08
C GLY A 129 -8.36 -7.96 -0.71
N ASN A 130 -8.72 -9.04 0.00
CA ASN A 130 -8.20 -9.36 1.33
C ASN A 130 -6.67 -9.27 1.42
N TRP A 131 -5.96 -9.80 0.44
CA TRP A 131 -4.49 -9.73 0.43
C TRP A 131 -3.95 -8.30 0.41
N THR A 132 -4.60 -7.36 -0.29
CA THR A 132 -4.20 -5.94 -0.32
C THR A 132 -4.57 -5.21 0.97
N ILE A 133 -5.51 -5.74 1.75
CA ILE A 133 -5.88 -5.21 3.06
C ILE A 133 -4.88 -5.64 4.14
N ASP A 134 -4.25 -6.80 3.96
CA ASP A 134 -3.31 -7.38 4.93
C ASP A 134 -1.90 -6.80 4.82
N ILE A 135 -1.60 -6.11 3.72
CA ILE A 135 -0.32 -5.41 3.44
C ILE A 135 -0.41 -3.98 3.97
#